data_AF-A0A7X7QYL7-F1
#
_entry.id   AF-A0A7X7QYL7-F1
#
_cell.length_a   1.000
_cell.length_b   1.000
_cell.length_c   1.000
_cell.angle_alpha   90.00
_cell.angle_beta   90.00
_cell.angle_gamma   90.00
#
_symmetry.space_group_name_H-M   'P 1'
#
loop_
_entity.id
_entity.type
_entity.pdbx_description
1 polymer ?
#
loop_
_entity_poly.entity_id
_entity_poly.type
_entity_poly.pdbx_seq_one_letter_code
_entity_poly.pdbx_strand_id
1 'polypeptide(L)'
;MKDVISKAVALGIGLGITGKEKAEQVAKEAQKKLGLTQKESTAFVNSMIKKGEVVRKDLEKQVNSIVKEAVDRLIPVSRKEFEDLKASMASKKKAKKR
;
A
#
# COMPACT_ATOMS: atom_id res chain seq x y z
N MET A 1 -1.31 -20.06 15.11
CA MET A 1 -2.02 -20.68 13.96
C MET A 1 -3.12 -19.80 13.39
N LYS A 2 -4.02 -19.20 14.20
CA LYS A 2 -5.05 -18.25 13.72
C LYS A 2 -4.48 -17.05 12.94
N ASP A 3 -3.34 -16.52 13.42
CA ASP A 3 -2.61 -15.42 12.78
C ASP A 3 -2.15 -15.71 11.35
N VAL A 4 -1.76 -16.94 11.06
CA VAL A 4 -1.21 -17.32 9.74
C VAL A 4 -2.33 -17.38 8.70
N ILE A 5 -3.52 -17.83 9.10
CA ILE A 5 -4.72 -17.83 8.24
C ILE A 5 -5.20 -16.40 8.03
N SER A 6 -5.24 -15.58 9.08
CA SER A 6 -5.58 -14.16 8.96
C SER A 6 -4.60 -13.41 8.05
N LYS A 7 -3.30 -13.73 8.13
CA LYS A 7 -2.26 -13.18 7.24
C LYS A 7 -2.35 -13.75 5.82
N ALA A 8 -2.63 -15.03 5.64
CA ALA A 8 -2.81 -15.64 4.32
C ALA A 8 -4.07 -15.13 3.62
N VAL A 9 -5.14 -14.85 4.37
CA VAL A 9 -6.36 -14.20 3.87
C VAL A 9 -6.08 -12.72 3.58
N ALA A 10 -5.38 -11.99 4.44
CA ALA A 10 -5.00 -10.60 4.17
C ALA A 10 -4.07 -10.46 2.95
N LEU A 11 -3.14 -11.41 2.78
CA LEU A 11 -2.26 -11.49 1.62
C LEU A 11 -3.01 -12.00 0.37
N GLY A 12 -3.95 -12.94 0.50
CA GLY A 12 -4.75 -13.47 -0.61
C GLY A 12 -5.82 -12.50 -1.11
N ILE A 13 -6.41 -11.71 -0.22
CA ILE A 13 -7.33 -10.62 -0.56
C ILE A 13 -6.55 -9.43 -1.14
N GLY A 14 -5.36 -9.14 -0.62
CA GLY A 14 -4.49 -8.08 -1.11
C GLY A 14 -3.79 -8.37 -2.44
N LEU A 15 -3.54 -9.65 -2.76
CA LEU A 15 -2.83 -10.07 -3.97
C LEU A 15 -3.70 -10.72 -5.05
N GLY A 16 -4.97 -11.09 -4.80
CA GLY A 16 -5.69 -11.80 -5.87
C GLY A 16 -7.10 -12.32 -5.61
N ILE A 17 -8.04 -11.50 -5.14
CA ILE A 17 -9.43 -11.68 -5.63
C ILE A 17 -9.53 -10.93 -6.96
N THR A 18 -8.88 -11.46 -7.99
CA THR A 18 -8.92 -10.89 -9.35
C THR A 18 -10.09 -11.44 -10.18
N GLY A 19 -10.97 -12.29 -9.61
CA GLY A 19 -12.08 -12.90 -10.33
C GLY A 19 -13.31 -13.23 -9.46
N LYS A 20 -14.50 -13.12 -10.07
CA LYS A 20 -15.81 -13.39 -9.44
C LYS A 20 -15.91 -14.82 -8.91
N GLU A 21 -15.39 -15.80 -9.64
CA GLU A 21 -15.44 -17.23 -9.27
C GLU A 21 -14.71 -17.54 -7.96
N LYS A 22 -13.56 -16.87 -7.71
CA LYS A 22 -12.80 -17.03 -6.47
C LYS A 22 -13.51 -16.39 -5.28
N ALA A 23 -14.17 -15.25 -5.48
CA ALA A 23 -15.01 -14.62 -4.46
C ALA A 23 -16.20 -15.52 -4.10
N GLU A 24 -16.83 -16.16 -5.07
CA GLU A 24 -17.93 -17.11 -4.84
C GLU A 24 -17.47 -18.37 -4.10
N GLN A 25 -16.27 -18.89 -4.38
CA GLN A 25 -15.71 -20.01 -3.60
C GLN A 25 -15.47 -19.63 -2.14
N VAL A 26 -14.90 -18.46 -1.87
CA VAL A 26 -14.67 -17.98 -0.50
C VAL A 26 -16.00 -17.75 0.22
N ALA A 27 -17.01 -17.23 -0.47
CA ALA A 27 -18.36 -17.08 0.07
C ALA A 27 -19.00 -18.43 0.41
N LYS A 28 -18.88 -19.44 -0.48
CA LYS A 28 -19.38 -20.80 -0.22
C LYS A 28 -18.65 -21.47 0.96
N GLU A 29 -17.34 -21.28 1.08
CA GLU A 29 -16.59 -21.79 2.23
C GLU A 29 -16.99 -21.08 3.53
N ALA A 30 -17.22 -19.76 3.50
CA ALA A 30 -17.73 -19.03 4.65
C ALA A 30 -19.11 -19.54 5.06
N GLN A 31 -20.01 -19.80 4.10
CA GLN A 31 -21.33 -20.39 4.35
C GLN A 31 -21.22 -21.76 5.05
N LYS A 32 -20.33 -22.63 4.54
CA LYS A 32 -20.14 -24.00 5.08
C LYS A 32 -19.45 -24.03 6.44
N LYS A 33 -18.40 -23.21 6.64
CA LYS A 33 -17.56 -23.24 7.84
C LYS A 33 -18.11 -22.39 8.99
N LEU A 34 -18.85 -21.33 8.67
CA LEU A 34 -19.39 -20.41 9.67
C LEU A 34 -20.92 -20.56 9.85
N GLY A 35 -21.57 -21.43 9.07
CA GLY A 35 -23.03 -21.62 9.13
C GLY A 35 -23.82 -20.38 8.72
N LEU A 36 -23.17 -19.41 8.07
CA LEU A 36 -23.76 -18.14 7.68
C LEU A 36 -24.74 -18.34 6.53
N THR A 37 -25.77 -17.51 6.45
CA THR A 37 -26.64 -17.47 5.27
C THR A 37 -25.88 -16.89 4.07
N GLN A 38 -26.41 -17.10 2.85
CA GLN A 38 -25.75 -16.61 1.62
C GLN A 38 -25.58 -15.08 1.59
N LYS A 39 -26.53 -14.35 2.22
CA LYS A 39 -26.45 -12.89 2.42
C LYS A 39 -25.34 -12.50 3.38
N GLU A 40 -25.24 -13.18 4.53
CA GLU A 40 -24.22 -12.90 5.54
C GLU A 40 -22.81 -13.25 5.05
N SER A 41 -22.68 -14.33 4.28
CA SER A 41 -21.41 -14.73 3.68
C SER A 41 -20.90 -13.69 2.68
N THR A 42 -21.78 -13.17 1.83
CA THR A 42 -21.45 -12.09 0.89
C THR A 42 -21.09 -10.79 1.63
N ALA A 43 -21.84 -10.44 2.67
CA ALA A 43 -21.57 -9.26 3.49
C ALA A 43 -20.22 -9.37 4.24
N PHE A 44 -19.89 -10.56 4.74
CA PHE A 44 -18.63 -10.84 5.41
C PHE A 44 -17.44 -10.69 4.46
N VAL A 45 -17.53 -11.26 3.26
CA VAL A 45 -16.48 -11.13 2.23
C VAL A 45 -16.29 -9.66 1.84
N ASN A 46 -17.38 -8.92 1.59
CA ASN A 46 -17.29 -7.48 1.28
C ASN A 46 -16.68 -6.66 2.42
N SER A 47 -17.00 -6.98 3.69
CA SER A 47 -16.39 -6.33 4.85
C SER A 47 -14.90 -6.62 4.96
N MET A 48 -14.48 -7.87 4.71
CA MET A 48 -13.07 -8.26 4.68
C MET A 48 -12.30 -7.55 3.56
N ILE A 49 -12.88 -7.43 2.38
CA ILE A 49 -12.26 -6.69 1.25
C ILE A 49 -12.06 -5.22 1.65
N LYS A 50 -13.10 -4.54 2.14
CA LYS A 50 -12.98 -3.14 2.57
C LYS A 50 -11.94 -2.94 3.67
N LYS A 51 -11.92 -3.83 4.68
CA LYS A 51 -10.91 -3.77 5.74
C LYS A 51 -9.50 -4.01 5.19
N GLY A 52 -9.35 -4.95 4.26
CA GLY A 52 -8.10 -5.21 3.55
C GLY A 52 -7.59 -3.99 2.78
N GLU A 53 -8.47 -3.26 2.08
CA GLU A 53 -8.10 -2.02 1.38
C GLU A 53 -7.61 -0.92 2.33
N VAL A 54 -8.26 -0.75 3.49
CA VAL A 54 -7.84 0.23 4.50
C VAL A 54 -6.47 -0.13 5.05
N VAL A 55 -6.25 -1.39 5.41
CA VAL A 55 -4.97 -1.89 5.92
C VAL A 55 -3.88 -1.76 4.86
N ARG A 56 -4.19 -2.04 3.58
CA ARG A 56 -3.26 -1.88 2.46
C ARG A 56 -2.83 -0.42 2.31
N LYS A 57 -3.76 0.53 2.32
CA LYS A 57 -3.44 1.96 2.21
C LYS A 57 -2.57 2.44 3.38
N ASP A 58 -2.83 1.95 4.59
CA ASP A 58 -2.03 2.29 5.76
C ASP A 58 -0.60 1.72 5.65
N LEU A 59 -0.48 0.46 5.21
CA LEU A 59 0.80 -0.16 4.88
C LEU A 59 1.56 0.61 3.78
N GLU A 60 0.88 1.03 2.71
CA GLU A 60 1.49 1.83 1.65
C GLU A 60 2.01 3.17 2.18
N LYS A 61 1.28 3.83 3.09
CA LYS A 61 1.75 5.05 3.75
C LYS A 61 2.98 4.80 4.62
N GLN A 62 2.94 3.76 5.44
CA GLN A 62 4.08 3.40 6.31
C GLN A 62 5.31 3.06 5.49
N VAL A 63 5.18 2.24 4.45
CA VAL A 63 6.28 1.88 3.55
C VAL A 63 6.84 3.13 2.85
N ASN A 64 5.98 4.00 2.31
CA ASN A 64 6.43 5.25 1.70
C ASN A 64 7.16 6.15 2.69
N SER A 65 6.69 6.23 3.94
CA SER A 65 7.36 6.99 5.00
C SER A 65 8.75 6.45 5.30
N ILE A 66 8.86 5.12 5.49
CA ILE A 66 10.14 4.46 5.79
C ILE A 66 11.13 4.64 4.63
N VAL A 67 10.66 4.44 3.40
CA VAL A 67 11.50 4.64 2.20
C VAL A 67 11.93 6.09 2.08
N LYS A 68 11.02 7.04 2.32
CA LYS A 68 11.33 8.46 2.28
C LYS A 68 12.37 8.84 3.34
N GLU A 69 12.19 8.41 4.59
CA GLU A 69 13.18 8.66 5.65
C GLU A 69 14.54 8.02 5.32
N ALA A 70 14.57 6.82 4.76
CA ALA A 70 15.81 6.18 4.35
C ALA A 70 16.51 6.96 3.21
N VAL A 71 15.75 7.43 2.22
CA VAL A 71 16.24 8.25 1.13
C VAL A 71 16.75 9.60 1.63
N ASP A 72 16.00 10.29 2.50
CA ASP A 72 16.39 11.58 3.07
C ASP A 72 17.67 11.46 3.92
N ARG A 73 17.90 10.31 4.57
CA ARG A 73 19.14 10.03 5.32
C ARG A 73 20.34 9.73 4.42
N LEU A 74 20.13 9.04 3.30
CA LEU A 74 21.20 8.62 2.39
C LEU A 74 21.55 9.68 1.34
N ILE A 75 20.57 10.49 0.95
CA ILE A 75 20.68 11.53 -0.06
C ILE A 75 20.28 12.86 0.60
N PRO A 76 21.23 13.55 1.25
CA PRO A 76 20.94 14.79 1.98
C PRO A 76 20.57 15.98 1.09
N VAL A 77 20.73 15.85 -0.24
CA VAL A 77 20.36 16.88 -1.21
C VAL A 77 19.52 16.24 -2.30
N SER A 78 18.25 16.60 -2.38
CA SER A 78 17.39 16.14 -3.47
C SER A 78 17.94 16.63 -4.81
N ARG A 79 17.68 15.89 -5.90
CA ARG A 79 18.08 16.31 -7.27
C ARG A 79 17.65 17.75 -7.57
N LYS A 80 16.46 18.13 -7.10
CA LYS A 80 15.89 19.46 -7.29
C LYS A 80 16.67 20.54 -6.55
N GLU A 81 17.00 20.31 -5.29
CA GLU A 81 17.84 21.24 -4.50
C GLU A 81 19.24 21.39 -5.11
N PHE A 82 19.81 20.31 -5.66
CA PHE A 82 21.09 20.37 -6.35
C PHE A 82 21.03 21.22 -7.64
N GLU A 83 19.97 21.07 -8.44
CA GLU A 83 19.78 21.88 -9.65
C GLU A 83 19.53 23.36 -9.33
N ASP A 84 18.72 23.66 -8.29
CA ASP A 84 18.48 25.03 -7.82
C ASP A 84 19.76 25.68 -7.29
N LEU A 85 20.60 24.92 -6.58
CA LEU A 85 21.91 25.39 -6.12
C LEU A 85 22.85 25.69 -7.31
N LYS A 86 22.86 24.81 -8.32
CA LYS A 86 23.66 24.99 -9.54
C LYS A 86 23.22 26.23 -10.32
N ALA A 87 21.92 26.47 -10.45
CA ALA A 87 21.35 27.66 -11.08
C ALA A 87 21.74 28.95 -10.32
N SER A 88 21.65 28.91 -8.99
CA SER A 88 22.03 30.03 -8.11
C SER A 88 23.54 30.32 -8.14
N MET A 89 24.39 29.30 -8.29
CA MET A 89 25.82 29.50 -8.49
C MET A 89 26.14 30.07 -9.88
N ALA A 90 25.42 29.64 -10.91
CA ALA A 90 25.62 30.15 -12.27
C ALA A 90 25.27 31.64 -12.39
N SER A 91 24.19 32.10 -11.74
CA SER A 91 23.80 33.52 -11.72
C SER A 91 24.82 34.38 -10.97
N LYS A 92 25.30 33.93 -9.80
CA LYS A 92 26.34 34.63 -9.03
C LYS A 92 27.69 34.69 -9.77
N LYS A 93 28.08 33.64 -10.49
CA LYS A 93 29.30 33.64 -11.33
C LYS A 93 29.22 34.61 -12.50
N LYS A 94 28.04 34.82 -13.09
CA LYS A 94 27.82 35.82 -14.15
C LYS A 94 27.85 37.25 -13.61
N ALA A 95 27.34 37.48 -12.38
CA ALA A 95 27.37 38.78 -11.74
C ALA A 95 28.79 39.22 -11.31
N LYS A 96 29.66 38.28 -10.93
CA LYS A 96 31.06 38.56 -10.52
C LYS A 96 32.04 38.74 -11.70
N LYS A 97 31.60 38.51 -12.94
CA LYS A 97 32.41 38.62 -14.18
C LYS A 97 32.16 39.93 -14.96
N ARG A 98 31.30 40.81 -14.43
CA ARG A 98 31.10 42.20 -14.88
C ARG A 98 31.71 43.12 -13.83
#